data_AF-A0AAU7NQU1-F1
#
_entry.id   AF-A0AAU7NQU1-F1
#
_cell.length_a   1.000
_cell.length_b   1.000
_cell.length_c   1.000
_cell.angle_alpha   90.00
_cell.angle_beta   90.00
_cell.angle_gamma   90.00
#
_symmetry.space_group_name_H-M   'P 1'
#
loop_
_entity.id
_entity.type
_entity.pdbx_description
1 polymer ?
#
loop_
_entity_poly.entity_id
_entity_poly.type
_entity_poly.pdbx_seq_one_letter_code
_entity_poly.pdbx_strand_id
1 'polypeptide(L)'
;MKIVKWRNGSEETVAEFEWNDHHNLVRATDGLGHSTTFTYNAAGQILTRRNALGHVTRYEYDALGYRVKVSYPSGKTEQYAYDDSGRVVAYTDTGGHTRTQAYDDLNRLLSVSYDDGTAVEYTWDKLDLVKIRDRLGRETHYTYDALRRKISEKDHLGRETTYAYDASDRLLSVTDPLDQTTHYEYDIQGRKTAMIDAEGHKTRYVYEQSTSRLARVIDADQGASDFDYDRSNRLVAVTDPNGHATQYLLDEVGNTLQTDSPDSGLTAYTYNVLGQAVQKPTPAAASAIPLRRLEPPDRG
;
A
#
# COMPACT_ATOMS: atom_id res chain seq x y z
N MET A 1 18.21 0.69 22.78
CA MET A 1 17.55 -0.63 22.70
C MET A 1 18.28 -1.48 21.69
N LYS A 2 18.68 -2.70 22.05
CA LYS A 2 19.34 -3.66 21.16
C LYS A 2 18.35 -4.79 20.87
N ILE A 3 18.14 -5.12 19.61
CA ILE A 3 17.31 -6.24 19.16
C ILE A 3 18.25 -7.35 18.68
N VAL A 4 18.09 -8.53 19.27
CA VAL A 4 18.92 -9.69 18.98
C VAL A 4 18.02 -10.86 18.63
N LYS A 5 18.46 -11.67 17.67
CA LYS A 5 17.84 -12.96 17.36
C LYS A 5 18.83 -14.06 17.73
N TRP A 6 18.30 -15.20 18.11
CA TRP A 6 19.11 -16.38 18.42
C TRP A 6 19.08 -17.33 17.25
N ARG A 7 20.26 -17.65 16.70
CA ARG A 7 20.42 -18.65 15.64
C ARG A 7 21.58 -19.57 15.98
N ASN A 8 21.34 -20.89 16.00
CA ASN A 8 22.36 -21.93 16.24
C ASN A 8 23.27 -21.68 17.47
N GLY A 9 22.70 -21.17 18.57
CA GLY A 9 23.45 -20.91 19.81
C GLY A 9 24.32 -19.65 19.78
N SER A 10 24.26 -18.84 18.72
CA SER A 10 24.87 -17.51 18.66
C SER A 10 23.82 -16.39 18.71
N GLU A 11 24.13 -15.35 19.47
CA GLU A 11 23.41 -14.07 19.48
C GLU A 11 23.76 -13.30 18.20
N GLU A 12 22.82 -13.21 17.26
CA GLU A 12 22.95 -12.34 16.10
C GLU A 12 22.26 -11.00 16.42
N THR A 13 23.03 -9.91 16.45
CA THR A 13 22.46 -8.57 16.57
C THR A 13 21.72 -8.23 15.28
N VAL A 14 20.44 -7.89 15.39
CA VAL A 14 19.57 -7.61 14.23
C VAL A 14 19.40 -6.11 14.03
N ALA A 15 19.39 -5.35 15.13
CA ALA A 15 19.39 -3.90 15.10
C ALA A 15 19.78 -3.28 16.45
N GLU A 16 20.32 -2.06 16.42
CA GLU A 16 20.56 -1.22 17.60
C GLU A 16 19.91 0.15 17.41
N PHE A 17 19.28 0.67 18.46
CA PHE A 17 18.61 1.96 18.47
C PHE A 17 19.07 2.81 19.65
N GLU A 18 19.42 4.06 19.37
CA GLU A 18 19.76 5.07 20.37
C GLU A 18 18.73 6.19 20.32
N TRP A 19 18.31 6.64 21.51
CA TRP A 19 17.28 7.67 21.67
C TRP A 19 17.84 8.79 22.54
N ASN A 20 17.39 10.02 22.32
CA ASN A 20 17.68 11.13 23.23
C ASN A 20 16.68 11.17 24.40
N ASP A 21 16.88 12.12 25.33
CA ASP A 21 16.04 12.28 26.53
C ASP A 21 14.59 12.65 26.24
N HIS A 22 14.30 13.13 25.03
CA HIS A 22 12.95 13.41 24.54
C HIS A 22 12.31 12.20 23.84
N HIS A 23 12.93 11.01 23.95
CA HIS A 23 12.52 9.79 23.27
C HIS A 23 12.43 9.95 21.75
N ASN A 24 13.36 10.71 21.14
CA ASN A 24 13.55 10.75 19.69
C ASN A 24 14.74 9.88 19.25
N LEU A 25 14.59 9.16 18.14
CA LEU A 25 15.57 8.19 17.64
C LEU A 25 16.79 8.91 17.04
N VAL A 26 17.93 8.91 17.72
CA VAL A 26 19.14 9.61 17.22
C VAL A 26 20.05 8.71 16.38
N ARG A 27 20.00 7.38 16.57
CA ARG A 27 20.74 6.42 15.74
C ARG A 27 20.00 5.10 15.61
N ALA A 28 19.97 4.55 14.41
CA ALA A 28 19.54 3.18 14.13
C ALA A 28 20.64 2.46 13.35
N THR A 29 21.07 1.31 13.83
CA THR A 29 22.10 0.47 13.23
C THR A 29 21.49 -0.87 12.88
N ASP A 30 21.63 -1.33 11.64
CA ASP A 30 21.15 -2.66 11.24
C ASP A 30 22.10 -3.78 11.69
N GLY A 31 21.68 -5.04 11.54
CA GLY A 31 22.49 -6.21 11.89
C GLY A 31 23.75 -6.40 11.04
N LEU A 32 23.91 -5.59 9.98
CA LEU A 32 25.14 -5.53 9.17
C LEU A 32 26.08 -4.40 9.64
N GLY A 33 25.69 -3.64 10.67
CA GLY A 33 26.45 -2.52 11.22
C GLY A 33 26.23 -1.19 10.49
N HIS A 34 25.35 -1.12 9.50
CA HIS A 34 25.06 0.13 8.78
C HIS A 34 24.20 1.05 9.65
N SER A 35 24.70 2.25 9.91
CA SER A 35 24.06 3.20 10.82
C SER A 35 23.40 4.37 10.09
N THR A 36 22.17 4.71 10.47
CA THR A 36 21.48 5.95 10.12
C THR A 36 21.36 6.83 11.36
N THR A 37 21.71 8.11 11.25
CA THR A 37 21.62 9.07 12.36
C THR A 37 20.66 10.21 12.06
N PHE A 38 20.08 10.77 13.11
CA PHE A 38 19.10 11.85 13.04
C PHE A 38 19.42 12.96 14.02
N THR A 39 19.12 14.20 13.62
CA THR A 39 19.09 15.36 14.52
C THR A 39 17.72 15.98 14.52
N TYR A 40 17.40 16.73 15.56
CA TYR A 40 16.06 17.25 15.81
C TYR A 40 16.08 18.73 16.21
N ASN A 41 15.00 19.45 15.90
CA ASN A 41 14.73 20.77 16.49
C ASN A 41 14.10 20.62 17.89
N ALA A 42 13.85 21.75 18.56
CA ALA A 42 13.26 21.76 19.91
C ALA A 42 11.83 21.16 19.96
N ALA A 43 11.12 21.17 18.84
CA ALA A 43 9.79 20.56 18.70
C ALA A 43 9.84 19.07 18.37
N GLY A 44 11.02 18.43 18.35
CA GLY A 44 11.17 17.01 18.04
C GLY A 44 11.05 16.67 16.55
N GLN A 45 11.13 17.67 15.66
CA GLN A 45 11.09 17.45 14.21
C GLN A 45 12.49 17.22 13.66
N ILE A 46 12.65 16.29 12.71
CA ILE A 46 13.95 15.89 12.16
C ILE A 46 14.56 17.05 11.37
N LEU A 47 15.74 17.53 11.75
CA LEU A 47 16.51 18.53 11.00
C LEU A 47 17.45 17.89 9.98
N THR A 48 18.09 16.79 10.35
CA THR A 48 18.99 16.06 9.44
C THR A 48 18.80 14.57 9.57
N ARG A 49 18.94 13.88 8.44
CA ARG A 49 19.06 12.43 8.36
C ARG A 49 20.33 12.09 7.61
N ARG A 50 21.23 11.35 8.23
CA ARG A 50 22.47 10.86 7.61
C ARG A 50 22.40 9.35 7.48
N ASN A 51 22.53 8.83 6.26
CA ASN A 51 22.58 7.39 6.02
C ASN A 51 23.98 6.79 6.31
N ALA A 52 24.11 5.48 6.19
CA ALA A 52 25.37 4.77 6.46
C ALA A 52 26.53 5.14 5.50
N LEU A 53 26.21 5.68 4.32
CA LEU A 53 27.19 6.19 3.35
C LEU A 53 27.63 7.63 3.67
N GLY A 54 27.14 8.23 4.76
CA GLY A 54 27.46 9.59 5.16
C GLY A 54 26.67 10.67 4.42
N HIS A 55 25.78 10.31 3.49
CA HIS A 55 24.92 11.24 2.77
C HIS A 55 23.88 11.86 3.69
N VAL A 56 23.77 13.20 3.66
CA VAL A 56 22.90 13.97 4.57
C VAL A 56 21.73 14.60 3.81
N THR A 57 20.51 14.26 4.22
CA THR A 57 19.29 15.00 3.87
C THR A 57 18.99 15.99 4.99
N ARG A 58 18.63 17.22 4.63
CA ARG A 58 18.25 18.29 5.57
C ARG A 58 16.80 18.69 5.37
N TYR A 59 16.15 19.06 6.45
CA TYR A 59 14.75 19.47 6.48
C TYR A 59 14.63 20.83 7.14
N GLU A 60 13.84 21.71 6.54
CA GLU A 60 13.55 23.05 7.06
C GLU A 60 12.04 23.18 7.26
N TYR A 61 11.63 23.88 8.31
CA TYR A 61 10.24 24.04 8.73
C TYR A 61 9.91 25.52 8.93
N ASP A 62 8.66 25.90 8.71
CA ASP A 62 8.14 27.22 9.07
C ASP A 62 7.84 27.32 10.58
N ALA A 63 7.35 28.50 11.01
CA ALA A 63 7.01 28.76 12.40
C ALA A 63 5.82 27.93 12.94
N LEU A 64 4.97 27.40 12.05
CA LEU A 64 3.87 26.51 12.40
C LEU A 64 4.31 25.04 12.42
N GLY A 65 5.56 24.76 12.06
CA GLY A 65 6.13 23.41 12.02
C GLY A 65 5.84 22.67 10.71
N TYR A 66 5.35 23.32 9.67
CA TYR A 66 5.21 22.70 8.35
C TYR A 66 6.54 22.68 7.61
N ARG A 67 6.83 21.58 6.94
CA ARG A 67 8.11 21.38 6.26
C ARG A 67 8.14 22.18 4.96
N VAL A 68 8.91 23.26 4.92
CA VAL A 68 9.00 24.15 3.75
C VAL A 68 10.07 23.73 2.75
N LYS A 69 11.09 22.96 3.17
CA LYS A 69 12.17 22.55 2.27
C LYS A 69 12.84 21.24 2.66
N VAL A 70 13.22 20.48 1.65
CA VAL A 70 14.10 19.30 1.77
C VAL A 70 15.33 19.55 0.91
N SER A 71 16.52 19.40 1.49
CA SER A 71 17.79 19.49 0.75
C SER A 71 18.47 18.13 0.72
N TYR A 72 18.72 17.62 -0.48
CA TYR A 72 19.30 16.30 -0.68
C TYR A 72 20.83 16.34 -0.76
N PRO A 73 21.51 15.20 -0.55
CA PRO A 73 22.96 15.09 -0.69
C PRO A 73 23.49 15.49 -2.07
N SER A 74 22.66 15.37 -3.11
CA SER A 74 22.96 15.78 -4.48
C SER A 74 22.99 17.30 -4.70
N GLY A 75 22.62 18.10 -3.70
CA GLY A 75 22.43 19.55 -3.83
C GLY A 75 21.07 19.96 -4.38
N LYS A 76 20.25 19.00 -4.84
CA LYS A 76 18.87 19.25 -5.26
C LYS A 76 17.98 19.52 -4.04
N THR A 77 16.88 20.25 -4.27
CA THR A 77 15.94 20.61 -3.21
C THR A 77 14.50 20.40 -3.63
N GLU A 78 13.63 20.07 -2.68
CA GLU A 78 12.17 20.22 -2.81
C GLU A 78 11.70 21.38 -1.94
N GLN A 79 10.65 22.07 -2.37
CA GLN A 79 10.05 23.17 -1.61
C GLN A 79 8.54 23.02 -1.53
N TYR A 80 7.97 23.50 -0.43
CA TYR A 80 6.55 23.43 -0.13
C TYR A 80 6.08 24.80 0.37
N ALA A 81 4.91 25.22 -0.08
CA ALA A 81 4.20 26.37 0.47
C ALA A 81 2.84 25.92 1.00
N TYR A 82 2.44 26.50 2.12
CA TYR A 82 1.20 26.17 2.83
C TYR A 82 0.32 27.41 2.94
N ASP A 83 -1.00 27.22 2.94
CA ASP A 83 -1.92 28.25 3.40
C ASP A 83 -2.08 28.25 4.93
N ASP A 84 -2.87 29.20 5.43
CA ASP A 84 -3.12 29.35 6.88
C ASP A 84 -3.82 28.14 7.52
N SER A 85 -4.44 27.28 6.71
CA SER A 85 -5.04 26.02 7.16
C SER A 85 -4.06 24.84 7.11
N GLY A 86 -2.80 25.08 6.78
CA GLY A 86 -1.76 24.05 6.67
C GLY A 86 -1.85 23.19 5.41
N ARG A 87 -2.60 23.63 4.40
CA ARG A 87 -2.77 22.90 3.15
C ARG A 87 -1.68 23.29 2.16
N VAL A 88 -1.13 22.32 1.43
CA VAL A 88 -0.09 22.58 0.44
C VAL A 88 -0.69 23.33 -0.75
N VAL A 89 -0.30 24.59 -0.94
CA VAL A 89 -0.72 25.44 -2.07
C VAL A 89 0.33 25.51 -3.18
N ALA A 90 1.59 25.17 -2.89
CA ALA A 90 2.61 25.01 -3.91
C ALA A 90 3.60 23.89 -3.53
N TYR A 91 4.08 23.18 -4.54
CA TYR A 91 5.16 22.21 -4.42
C TYR A 91 6.11 22.36 -5.60
N THR A 92 7.39 22.51 -5.31
CA THR A 92 8.48 22.51 -6.29
C THR A 92 9.33 21.27 -6.09
N ASP A 93 9.46 20.46 -7.13
CA ASP A 93 10.25 19.23 -7.08
C ASP A 93 11.76 19.48 -7.24
N THR A 94 12.54 18.41 -7.15
CA THR A 94 14.00 18.46 -7.33
C THR A 94 14.48 18.85 -8.73
N GLY A 95 13.59 18.83 -9.73
CA GLY A 95 13.83 19.31 -11.08
C GLY A 95 13.52 20.81 -11.26
N GLY A 96 12.92 21.45 -10.25
CA GLY A 96 12.48 22.84 -10.31
C GLY A 96 11.07 23.01 -10.88
N HIS A 97 10.38 21.92 -11.21
CA HIS A 97 9.01 21.98 -11.71
C HIS A 97 8.06 22.30 -10.55
N THR A 98 7.24 23.32 -10.73
CA THR A 98 6.32 23.80 -9.69
C THR A 98 4.89 23.49 -10.08
N ARG A 99 4.12 22.98 -9.12
CA ARG A 99 2.66 22.90 -9.22
C ARG A 99 2.01 23.68 -8.08
N THR A 100 0.90 24.35 -8.38
CA THR A 100 0.07 25.04 -7.39
C THR A 100 -1.28 24.37 -7.25
N GLN A 101 -1.89 24.51 -6.08
CA GLN A 101 -3.16 23.86 -5.74
C GLN A 101 -4.13 24.90 -5.19
N ALA A 102 -5.36 24.87 -5.67
CA ALA A 102 -6.46 25.67 -5.15
C ALA A 102 -7.48 24.75 -4.47
N TYR A 103 -8.03 25.21 -3.36
CA TYR A 103 -9.01 24.46 -2.57
C TYR A 103 -10.24 25.32 -2.31
N ASP A 104 -11.38 24.67 -2.05
CA ASP A 104 -12.55 25.33 -1.49
C ASP A 104 -12.49 25.37 0.05
N ASP A 105 -13.54 25.93 0.66
CA ASP A 105 -13.69 26.05 2.11
C ASP A 105 -13.90 24.71 2.82
N LEU A 106 -14.25 23.65 2.08
CA LEU A 106 -14.39 22.29 2.58
C LEU A 106 -13.10 21.47 2.43
N ASN A 107 -11.97 22.13 2.12
CA ASN A 107 -10.67 21.50 1.91
C ASN A 107 -10.66 20.48 0.76
N ARG A 108 -11.38 20.78 -0.33
CA ARG A 108 -11.38 19.97 -1.55
C ARG A 108 -10.67 20.69 -2.67
N LEU A 109 -9.92 19.94 -3.46
CA LEU A 109 -9.22 20.50 -4.62
C LEU A 109 -10.21 21.09 -5.62
N LEU A 110 -9.94 22.31 -6.07
CA LEU A 110 -10.59 22.97 -7.20
C LEU A 110 -9.72 22.91 -8.44
N SER A 111 -8.39 23.05 -8.28
CA SER A 111 -7.45 23.00 -9.40
C SER A 111 -6.05 22.61 -8.95
N VAL A 112 -5.31 21.95 -9.85
CA VAL A 112 -3.87 21.76 -9.79
C VAL A 112 -3.25 22.33 -11.06
N SER A 113 -2.53 23.44 -10.94
CA SER A 113 -1.86 24.10 -12.06
C SER A 113 -0.39 23.73 -12.11
N TYR A 114 0.17 23.62 -13.32
CA TYR A 114 1.56 23.23 -13.57
C TYR A 114 2.34 24.40 -14.18
N ASP A 115 3.66 24.30 -14.13
CA ASP A 115 4.60 25.30 -14.65
C ASP A 115 4.53 25.51 -16.17
N ASP A 116 4.06 24.51 -16.92
CA ASP A 116 3.77 24.62 -18.35
C ASP A 116 2.44 25.32 -18.66
N GLY A 117 1.75 25.85 -17.65
CA GLY A 117 0.50 26.61 -17.78
C GLY A 117 -0.75 25.74 -17.94
N THR A 118 -0.62 24.41 -18.01
CA THR A 118 -1.77 23.50 -18.00
C THR A 118 -2.28 23.29 -16.57
N ALA A 119 -3.53 22.80 -16.44
CA ALA A 119 -4.12 22.51 -15.15
C ALA A 119 -5.04 21.28 -15.19
N VAL A 120 -5.24 20.67 -14.03
CA VAL A 120 -6.34 19.72 -13.79
C VAL A 120 -7.39 20.44 -12.93
N GLU A 121 -8.63 20.47 -13.38
CA GLU A 121 -9.73 21.17 -12.70
C GLU A 121 -10.75 20.16 -12.15
N TYR A 122 -11.30 20.47 -10.98
CA TYR A 122 -12.27 19.65 -10.26
C TYR A 122 -13.53 20.48 -10.02
N THR A 123 -14.68 19.99 -10.50
CA THR A 123 -15.98 20.63 -10.27
C THR A 123 -16.79 19.79 -9.29
N TRP A 124 -17.26 20.45 -8.24
CA TRP A 124 -18.05 19.83 -7.19
C TRP A 124 -19.49 20.35 -7.23
N ASP A 125 -20.46 19.45 -7.01
CA ASP A 125 -21.83 19.81 -6.64
C ASP A 125 -22.04 19.40 -5.18
N LYS A 126 -22.22 20.39 -4.30
CA LYS A 126 -22.25 20.19 -2.83
C LYS A 126 -21.04 19.41 -2.35
N LEU A 127 -21.15 18.14 -1.96
CA LEU A 127 -20.02 17.29 -1.55
C LEU A 127 -19.54 16.31 -2.65
N ASP A 128 -20.21 16.25 -3.81
CA ASP A 128 -19.94 15.24 -4.86
C ASP A 128 -19.04 15.82 -5.95
N LEU A 129 -18.00 15.08 -6.33
CA LEU A 129 -17.15 15.44 -7.46
C LEU A 129 -17.87 15.06 -8.74
N VAL A 130 -18.36 16.04 -9.49
CA VAL A 130 -19.20 15.80 -10.67
C VAL A 130 -18.43 15.90 -11.98
N LYS A 131 -17.24 16.52 -11.97
CA LYS A 131 -16.41 16.65 -13.18
C LYS A 131 -14.93 16.78 -12.85
N ILE A 132 -14.10 16.10 -13.62
CA ILE A 132 -12.66 16.39 -13.73
C ILE A 132 -12.36 16.84 -15.15
N ARG A 133 -11.58 17.90 -15.31
CA ARG A 133 -10.97 18.29 -16.58
C ARG A 133 -9.47 18.08 -16.49
N ASP A 134 -8.91 17.26 -17.37
CA ASP A 134 -7.47 16.99 -17.39
C ASP A 134 -6.65 18.11 -18.06
N ARG A 135 -5.33 17.98 -18.04
CA ARG A 135 -4.37 18.94 -18.62
C ARG A 135 -4.50 19.13 -20.13
N LEU A 136 -5.18 18.20 -20.81
CA LEU A 136 -5.46 18.25 -22.25
C LEU A 136 -6.85 18.83 -22.53
N GLY A 137 -7.56 19.28 -21.50
CA GLY A 137 -8.91 19.84 -21.58
C GLY A 137 -10.02 18.79 -21.73
N ARG A 138 -9.69 17.50 -21.56
CA ARG A 138 -10.64 16.39 -21.66
C ARG A 138 -11.42 16.27 -20.36
N GLU A 139 -12.73 16.09 -20.45
CA GLU A 139 -13.60 16.04 -19.30
C GLU A 139 -14.05 14.61 -18.99
N THR A 140 -14.11 14.27 -17.71
CA THR A 140 -14.80 13.08 -17.20
C THR A 140 -15.89 13.54 -16.24
N HIS A 141 -17.11 13.06 -16.45
CA HIS A 141 -18.30 13.44 -15.70
C HIS A 141 -18.76 12.29 -14.80
N TYR A 142 -19.29 12.61 -13.63
CA TYR A 142 -19.76 11.64 -12.65
C TYR A 142 -21.17 11.97 -12.20
N THR A 143 -21.99 10.94 -11.99
CA THR A 143 -23.31 11.08 -11.39
C THR A 143 -23.47 10.16 -10.20
N TYR A 144 -24.35 10.56 -9.27
CA TYR A 144 -24.52 9.92 -7.98
C TYR A 144 -26.00 9.68 -7.70
N ASP A 145 -26.29 8.64 -6.92
CA ASP A 145 -27.63 8.44 -6.38
C ASP A 145 -27.91 9.32 -5.15
N ALA A 146 -29.11 9.18 -4.56
CA ALA A 146 -29.52 9.95 -3.38
C ALA A 146 -28.69 9.64 -2.11
N LEU A 147 -28.00 8.50 -2.08
CA LEU A 147 -27.05 8.13 -1.02
C LEU A 147 -25.62 8.59 -1.34
N ARG A 148 -25.43 9.35 -2.42
CA ARG A 148 -24.14 9.91 -2.88
C ARG A 148 -23.15 8.83 -3.34
N ARG A 149 -23.66 7.73 -3.86
CA ARG A 149 -22.84 6.66 -4.43
C ARG A 149 -22.72 6.89 -5.94
N LYS A 150 -21.50 6.79 -6.47
CA LYS A 150 -21.25 7.01 -7.91
C LYS A 150 -21.96 5.95 -8.72
N ILE A 151 -22.97 6.33 -9.52
CA ILE A 151 -23.75 5.42 -10.37
C ILE A 151 -23.38 5.50 -11.85
N SER A 152 -22.68 6.55 -12.28
CA SER A 152 -22.15 6.64 -13.64
C SER A 152 -20.87 7.48 -13.69
N GLU A 153 -19.99 7.09 -14.61
CA GLU A 153 -18.76 7.76 -15.00
C GLU A 153 -18.69 7.80 -16.52
N LYS A 154 -18.57 9.00 -17.09
CA LYS A 154 -18.55 9.22 -18.53
C LYS A 154 -17.30 9.97 -18.93
N ASP A 155 -16.47 9.35 -19.76
CA ASP A 155 -15.23 9.96 -20.21
C ASP A 155 -15.43 10.99 -21.34
N HIS A 156 -14.32 11.60 -21.77
CA HIS A 156 -14.32 12.63 -22.80
C HIS A 156 -14.73 12.16 -24.21
N LEU A 157 -14.77 10.84 -24.43
CA LEU A 157 -15.25 10.23 -25.68
C LEU A 157 -16.74 9.85 -25.57
N GLY A 158 -17.38 10.13 -24.43
CA GLY A 158 -18.76 9.77 -24.15
C GLY A 158 -18.94 8.29 -23.79
N ARG A 159 -17.85 7.56 -23.55
CA ARG A 159 -17.89 6.17 -23.08
C ARG A 159 -18.29 6.18 -21.62
N GLU A 160 -19.30 5.39 -21.28
CA GLU A 160 -19.94 5.44 -19.97
C GLU A 160 -19.80 4.10 -19.25
N THR A 161 -19.42 4.15 -17.97
CA THR A 161 -19.42 3.00 -17.06
C THR A 161 -20.46 3.27 -15.99
N THR A 162 -21.36 2.31 -15.74
CA THR A 162 -22.42 2.44 -14.73
C THR A 162 -22.24 1.45 -13.60
N TYR A 163 -22.77 1.82 -12.43
CA TYR A 163 -22.61 1.08 -11.18
C TYR A 163 -23.96 0.93 -10.49
N ALA A 164 -24.27 -0.29 -10.06
CA ALA A 164 -25.46 -0.58 -9.26
C ALA A 164 -25.05 -1.06 -7.87
N TYR A 165 -25.81 -0.67 -6.85
CA TYR A 165 -25.54 -1.02 -5.46
C TYR A 165 -26.80 -1.52 -4.78
N ASP A 166 -26.64 -2.37 -3.77
CA ASP A 166 -27.75 -2.76 -2.90
C ASP A 166 -28.01 -1.73 -1.78
N ALA A 167 -28.97 -2.00 -0.91
CA ALA A 167 -29.31 -1.11 0.20
C ALA A 167 -28.23 -1.01 1.29
N SER A 168 -27.24 -1.92 1.29
CA SER A 168 -26.13 -1.97 2.25
C SER A 168 -24.84 -1.36 1.70
N ASP A 169 -24.94 -0.55 0.65
CA ASP A 169 -23.79 0.10 0.01
C ASP A 169 -22.78 -0.88 -0.63
N ARG A 170 -23.25 -2.07 -1.03
CA ARG A 170 -22.41 -3.07 -1.71
C ARG A 170 -22.65 -3.01 -3.21
N LEU A 171 -21.57 -2.99 -3.98
CA LEU A 171 -21.59 -2.96 -5.44
C LEU A 171 -22.17 -4.27 -6.00
N LEU A 172 -23.32 -4.21 -6.66
CA LEU A 172 -24.00 -5.36 -7.28
C LEU A 172 -23.53 -5.61 -8.71
N SER A 173 -23.26 -4.54 -9.47
CA SER A 173 -22.78 -4.68 -10.85
C SER A 173 -22.01 -3.46 -11.34
N VAL A 174 -21.16 -3.72 -12.33
CA VAL A 174 -20.50 -2.70 -13.15
C VAL A 174 -20.78 -3.04 -14.60
N THR A 175 -21.29 -2.07 -15.36
CA THR A 175 -21.47 -2.19 -16.82
C THR A 175 -20.47 -1.26 -17.49
N ASP A 176 -19.61 -1.80 -18.34
CA ASP A 176 -18.59 -1.04 -19.06
C ASP A 176 -19.17 -0.33 -20.31
N PRO A 177 -18.37 0.48 -21.02
CA PRO A 177 -18.85 1.19 -22.22
C PRO A 177 -19.17 0.32 -23.44
N LEU A 178 -18.88 -0.98 -23.38
CA LEU A 178 -19.24 -1.97 -24.40
C LEU A 178 -20.52 -2.73 -24.00
N ASP A 179 -21.24 -2.25 -22.98
CA ASP A 179 -22.42 -2.86 -22.38
C ASP A 179 -22.15 -4.23 -21.72
N GLN A 180 -20.88 -4.55 -21.45
CA GLN A 180 -20.49 -5.78 -20.77
C GLN A 180 -20.64 -5.60 -19.26
N THR A 181 -21.41 -6.49 -18.62
CA THR A 181 -21.77 -6.36 -17.21
C THR A 181 -21.13 -7.43 -16.36
N THR A 182 -20.38 -7.02 -15.32
CA THR A 182 -19.90 -7.90 -14.26
C THR A 182 -20.81 -7.78 -13.04
N HIS A 183 -21.26 -8.91 -12.49
CA HIS A 183 -22.10 -8.97 -11.30
C HIS A 183 -21.36 -9.49 -10.08
N TYR A 184 -21.82 -9.09 -8.89
CA TYR A 184 -21.26 -9.51 -7.61
C TYR A 184 -22.36 -10.02 -6.68
N GLU A 185 -22.05 -11.11 -5.97
CA GLU A 185 -22.92 -11.67 -4.93
C GLU A 185 -22.23 -11.57 -3.57
N TYR A 186 -23.01 -11.42 -2.51
CA TYR A 186 -22.51 -11.27 -1.15
C TYR A 186 -23.27 -12.16 -0.18
N ASP A 187 -22.60 -12.60 0.88
CA ASP A 187 -23.28 -13.24 1.99
C ASP A 187 -23.89 -12.22 2.97
N ILE A 188 -24.52 -12.73 4.02
CA ILE A 188 -25.14 -11.94 5.10
C ILE A 188 -24.13 -11.11 5.92
N GLN A 189 -22.84 -11.44 5.85
CA GLN A 189 -21.77 -10.71 6.54
C GLN A 189 -21.16 -9.63 5.64
N GLY A 190 -21.66 -9.46 4.41
CA GLY A 190 -21.14 -8.48 3.46
C GLY A 190 -19.91 -8.93 2.69
N ARG A 191 -19.53 -10.21 2.78
CA ARG A 191 -18.35 -10.75 2.08
C ARG A 191 -18.76 -11.17 0.68
N LYS A 192 -17.96 -10.81 -0.33
CA LYS A 192 -18.20 -11.16 -1.74
C LYS A 192 -18.09 -12.66 -1.92
N THR A 193 -19.17 -13.35 -2.27
CA THR A 193 -19.20 -14.80 -2.48
C THR A 193 -19.08 -15.20 -3.95
N ALA A 194 -19.40 -14.29 -4.87
CA ALA A 194 -19.17 -14.53 -6.29
C ALA A 194 -18.89 -13.25 -7.08
N MET A 195 -18.22 -13.47 -8.22
CA MET A 195 -18.09 -12.54 -9.33
C MET A 195 -18.49 -13.28 -10.60
N ILE A 196 -19.35 -12.68 -11.41
CA ILE A 196 -19.84 -13.24 -12.66
C ILE A 196 -19.46 -12.24 -13.76
N ASP A 197 -18.61 -12.63 -14.70
CA ASP A 197 -18.24 -11.76 -15.83
C ASP A 197 -19.39 -11.65 -16.85
N ALA A 198 -19.18 -10.86 -17.91
CA ALA A 198 -20.20 -10.60 -18.93
C ALA A 198 -20.56 -11.84 -19.75
N GLU A 199 -19.62 -12.79 -19.87
CA GLU A 199 -19.80 -14.09 -20.51
C GLU A 199 -20.52 -15.11 -19.61
N GLY A 200 -20.73 -14.78 -18.33
CA GLY A 200 -21.40 -15.63 -17.35
C GLY A 200 -20.48 -16.58 -16.58
N HIS A 201 -19.16 -16.47 -16.76
CA HIS A 201 -18.18 -17.23 -15.99
C HIS A 201 -18.19 -16.78 -14.54
N LYS A 202 -18.48 -17.73 -13.64
CA LYS A 202 -18.65 -17.46 -12.21
C LYS A 202 -17.43 -17.89 -11.42
N THR A 203 -16.72 -16.91 -10.85
CA THR A 203 -15.72 -17.13 -9.82
C THR A 203 -16.37 -17.08 -8.44
N ARG A 204 -16.15 -18.10 -7.59
CA ARG A 204 -16.71 -18.19 -6.23
C ARG A 204 -15.62 -17.99 -5.18
N TYR A 205 -16.00 -17.37 -4.08
CA TYR A 205 -15.13 -17.10 -2.94
C TYR A 205 -15.71 -17.78 -1.70
N VAL A 206 -14.92 -18.63 -1.08
CA VAL A 206 -15.31 -19.41 0.09
C VAL A 206 -14.50 -18.92 1.28
N TYR A 207 -15.19 -18.64 2.38
CA TYR A 207 -14.59 -18.12 3.60
C TYR A 207 -14.67 -19.14 4.73
N GLU A 208 -13.65 -19.17 5.58
CA GLU A 208 -13.70 -19.91 6.83
C GLU A 208 -14.80 -19.34 7.74
N GLN A 209 -15.67 -20.21 8.27
CA GLN A 209 -16.76 -19.77 9.15
C GLN A 209 -16.28 -19.15 10.47
N SER A 210 -15.18 -19.65 11.03
CA SER A 210 -14.70 -19.24 12.36
C SER A 210 -13.95 -17.91 12.37
N THR A 211 -13.32 -17.54 11.26
CA THR A 211 -12.38 -16.41 11.19
C THR A 211 -12.73 -15.39 10.11
N SER A 212 -13.67 -15.71 9.23
CA SER A 212 -14.01 -14.92 8.05
C SER A 212 -12.87 -14.70 7.05
N ARG A 213 -11.82 -15.52 7.12
CA ARG A 213 -10.70 -15.50 6.17
C ARG A 213 -11.09 -16.17 4.85
N LEU A 214 -10.57 -15.66 3.72
CA LEU A 214 -10.79 -16.28 2.41
C LEU A 214 -10.06 -17.62 2.39
N ALA A 215 -10.78 -18.73 2.39
CA ALA A 215 -10.20 -20.07 2.40
C ALA A 215 -9.89 -20.56 0.98
N ARG A 216 -10.78 -20.24 0.03
CA ARG A 216 -10.71 -20.78 -1.33
C ARG A 216 -11.32 -19.86 -2.35
N VAL A 217 -10.73 -19.83 -3.54
CA VAL A 217 -11.29 -19.24 -4.75
C VAL A 217 -11.50 -20.35 -5.77
N ILE A 218 -12.70 -20.42 -6.36
CA ILE A 218 -13.05 -21.41 -7.37
C ILE A 218 -13.35 -20.65 -8.66
N ASP A 219 -12.59 -20.90 -9.71
CA ASP A 219 -12.83 -20.31 -11.03
C ASP A 219 -14.05 -20.95 -11.73
N ALA A 220 -14.34 -20.48 -12.94
CA ALA A 220 -15.49 -20.96 -13.70
C ALA A 220 -15.32 -22.42 -14.17
N ASP A 221 -14.08 -22.84 -14.42
CA ASP A 221 -13.70 -24.21 -14.83
C ASP A 221 -13.62 -25.17 -13.64
N GLN A 222 -14.01 -24.71 -12.44
CA GLN A 222 -13.94 -25.42 -11.16
C GLN A 222 -12.52 -25.69 -10.67
N GLY A 223 -11.51 -25.02 -11.23
CA GLY A 223 -10.18 -24.92 -10.64
C GLY A 223 -10.26 -24.19 -9.30
N ALA A 224 -9.62 -24.74 -8.27
CA ALA A 224 -9.70 -24.23 -6.91
C ALA A 224 -8.32 -23.85 -6.38
N SER A 225 -8.17 -22.60 -5.96
CA SER A 225 -6.99 -22.13 -5.24
C SER A 225 -7.30 -22.03 -3.75
N ASP A 226 -6.47 -22.65 -2.91
CA ASP A 226 -6.61 -22.67 -1.45
C ASP A 226 -5.61 -21.71 -0.79
N PHE A 227 -6.04 -21.09 0.32
CA PHE A 227 -5.29 -20.07 1.04
C PHE A 227 -5.17 -20.44 2.52
N ASP A 228 -3.94 -20.62 3.00
CA ASP A 228 -3.66 -20.96 4.38
C ASP A 228 -3.07 -19.78 5.16
N TYR A 229 -3.51 -19.64 6.40
CA TYR A 229 -3.11 -18.54 7.28
C TYR A 229 -2.53 -19.04 8.58
N ASP A 230 -1.54 -18.31 9.10
CA ASP A 230 -1.09 -18.53 10.46
C ASP A 230 -2.10 -18.00 11.49
N ARG A 231 -1.79 -18.25 12.77
CA ARG A 231 -2.55 -17.80 13.94
C ARG A 231 -2.58 -16.28 14.12
N SER A 232 -1.70 -15.54 13.45
CA SER A 232 -1.69 -14.08 13.41
C SER A 232 -2.45 -13.52 12.20
N ASN A 233 -3.21 -14.37 11.49
CA ASN A 233 -3.99 -14.02 10.32
C ASN A 233 -3.14 -13.55 9.13
N ARG A 234 -1.96 -14.12 8.95
CA ARG A 234 -1.07 -13.82 7.83
C ARG A 234 -1.04 -14.99 6.87
N LEU A 235 -1.09 -14.70 5.56
CA LEU A 235 -1.06 -15.73 4.51
C LEU A 235 0.30 -16.43 4.52
N VAL A 236 0.29 -17.75 4.67
CA VAL A 236 1.50 -18.57 4.74
C VAL A 236 1.57 -19.65 3.67
N ALA A 237 0.46 -19.96 2.98
CA ALA A 237 0.52 -20.75 1.77
C ALA A 237 -0.62 -20.40 0.80
N VAL A 238 -0.33 -20.56 -0.49
CA VAL A 238 -1.32 -20.58 -1.57
C VAL A 238 -1.11 -21.85 -2.36
N THR A 239 -2.15 -22.66 -2.51
CA THR A 239 -2.12 -23.87 -3.35
C THR A 239 -2.95 -23.61 -4.59
N ASP A 240 -2.36 -23.82 -5.77
CA ASP A 240 -3.06 -23.63 -7.05
C ASP A 240 -4.02 -24.80 -7.37
N PRO A 241 -4.84 -24.70 -8.43
CA PRO A 241 -5.75 -25.77 -8.84
C PRO A 241 -5.09 -27.10 -9.21
N ASN A 242 -3.78 -27.10 -9.50
CA ASN A 242 -3.00 -28.28 -9.82
C ASN A 242 -2.38 -28.93 -8.56
N GLY A 243 -2.58 -28.34 -7.38
CA GLY A 243 -2.01 -28.80 -6.12
C GLY A 243 -0.59 -28.28 -5.84
N HIS A 244 -0.09 -27.33 -6.62
CA HIS A 244 1.20 -26.72 -6.44
C HIS A 244 1.12 -25.62 -5.37
N ALA A 245 1.79 -25.84 -4.23
CA ALA A 245 1.77 -24.92 -3.10
C ALA A 245 2.99 -23.99 -3.11
N THR A 246 2.74 -22.68 -3.01
CA THR A 246 3.75 -21.67 -2.67
C THR A 246 3.62 -21.32 -1.19
N GLN A 247 4.70 -21.42 -0.42
CA GLN A 247 4.72 -21.21 1.03
C GLN A 247 5.57 -20.00 1.42
N TYR A 248 5.19 -19.34 2.51
CA TYR A 248 5.86 -18.15 3.04
C TYR A 248 6.25 -18.32 4.50
N LEU A 249 7.50 -17.98 4.82
CA LEU A 249 7.96 -17.76 6.18
C LEU A 249 8.01 -16.26 6.45
N LEU A 250 7.31 -15.79 7.48
CA LEU A 250 7.23 -14.37 7.83
C LEU A 250 7.97 -14.10 9.15
N ASP A 251 8.61 -12.94 9.26
CA ASP A 251 9.12 -12.43 10.55
C ASP A 251 7.97 -11.95 11.45
N GLU A 252 8.26 -11.46 12.67
CA GLU A 252 7.20 -11.01 13.60
C GLU A 252 6.41 -9.79 13.12
N VAL A 253 7.00 -8.94 12.26
CA VAL A 253 6.34 -7.73 11.74
C VAL A 253 5.68 -7.97 10.37
N GLY A 254 5.78 -9.19 9.83
CA GLY A 254 5.08 -9.64 8.62
C GLY A 254 5.90 -9.56 7.33
N ASN A 255 7.21 -9.27 7.40
CA ASN A 255 8.05 -9.34 6.21
C ASN A 255 8.35 -10.79 5.83
N THR A 256 8.36 -11.09 4.53
CA THR A 256 8.68 -12.42 4.01
C THR A 256 10.16 -12.74 4.17
N LEU A 257 10.51 -13.62 5.09
CA LEU A 257 11.86 -14.15 5.26
C LEU A 257 12.21 -15.20 4.20
N GLN A 258 11.23 -16.04 3.84
CA GLN A 258 11.42 -17.07 2.81
C GLN A 258 10.15 -17.28 1.99
N THR A 259 10.34 -17.63 0.72
CA THR A 259 9.31 -18.15 -0.18
C THR A 259 9.81 -19.48 -0.72
N ASP A 260 8.98 -20.52 -0.65
CA ASP A 260 9.21 -21.79 -1.35
C ASP A 260 8.12 -21.96 -2.40
N SER A 261 8.50 -22.04 -3.68
CA SER A 261 7.58 -22.11 -4.80
C SER A 261 8.02 -23.20 -5.78
N PRO A 262 7.09 -23.95 -6.40
CA PRO A 262 7.44 -25.02 -7.34
C PRO A 262 8.27 -24.55 -8.54
N ASP A 263 8.12 -23.29 -8.97
CA ASP A 263 8.82 -22.74 -10.14
C ASP A 263 10.24 -22.23 -9.82
N SER A 264 10.46 -21.73 -8.60
CA SER A 264 11.70 -21.01 -8.23
C SER A 264 12.46 -21.64 -7.06
N GLY A 265 11.89 -22.66 -6.43
CA GLY A 265 12.41 -23.27 -5.20
C GLY A 265 12.46 -22.29 -4.04
N LEU A 266 13.33 -22.59 -3.07
CA LEU A 266 13.50 -21.77 -1.87
C LEU A 266 14.27 -20.47 -2.17
N THR A 267 13.63 -19.35 -1.85
CA THR A 267 14.16 -18.00 -1.92
C THR A 267 14.14 -17.36 -0.52
N ALA A 268 15.24 -16.72 -0.11
CA ALA A 268 15.34 -16.03 1.18
C ALA A 268 15.61 -14.52 1.05
N TYR A 269 15.10 -13.75 2.00
CA TYR A 269 15.22 -12.28 2.04
C TYR A 269 15.81 -11.79 3.37
N THR A 270 16.49 -10.63 3.31
CA THR A 270 16.93 -9.87 4.49
C THR A 270 16.52 -8.41 4.35
N TYR A 271 16.22 -7.75 5.47
CA TYR A 271 15.69 -6.38 5.51
C TYR A 271 16.56 -5.48 6.39
N ASN A 272 16.66 -4.20 6.03
CA ASN A 272 17.32 -3.18 6.85
C ASN A 272 16.37 -2.68 7.94
N VAL A 273 16.89 -1.84 8.84
CA VAL A 273 16.12 -1.22 9.94
C VAL A 273 14.95 -0.33 9.51
N LEU A 274 14.81 -0.06 8.21
CA LEU A 274 13.69 0.70 7.63
C LEU A 274 12.69 -0.21 6.90
N GLY A 275 12.82 -1.53 7.04
CA GLY A 275 11.96 -2.52 6.38
C GLY A 275 12.22 -2.69 4.89
N GLN A 276 13.34 -2.18 4.37
CA GLN A 276 13.68 -2.31 2.95
C GLN A 276 14.53 -3.56 2.74
N ALA A 277 14.24 -4.33 1.70
CA ALA A 277 15.03 -5.53 1.36
C ALA A 277 16.48 -5.15 0.98
N VAL A 278 17.46 -5.82 1.58
CA VAL A 278 18.91 -5.51 1.45
C VAL A 278 19.64 -6.52 0.56
N GLN A 279 19.11 -7.74 0.41
CA GLN A 279 19.63 -8.76 -0.50
C GLN A 279 18.54 -9.36 -1.38
N LYS A 280 18.89 -9.53 -2.67
CA LYS A 280 18.12 -10.26 -3.68
C LYS A 280 18.43 -11.77 -3.57
N PRO A 281 17.51 -12.68 -3.95
CA PRO A 281 17.59 -14.11 -3.66
C PRO A 281 18.89 -14.76 -4.10
N THR A 282 19.49 -15.57 -3.24
CA THR A 282 20.37 -16.66 -3.68
C THR A 282 19.51 -17.91 -3.73
N PRO A 283 19.47 -18.68 -4.84
CA PRO A 283 18.98 -20.05 -4.78
C PRO A 283 19.84 -20.77 -3.74
N ALA A 284 19.27 -21.07 -2.58
CA ALA A 284 20.05 -21.72 -1.53
C ALA A 284 20.35 -23.15 -2.01
N ALA A 285 21.65 -23.47 -2.14
CA ALA A 285 22.07 -24.85 -2.11
C ALA A 285 21.49 -25.49 -0.84
N ALA A 286 20.84 -26.64 -1.00
CA ALA A 286 20.06 -27.34 0.00
C ALA A 286 20.71 -27.32 1.40
N SER A 287 20.26 -26.40 2.24
CA SER A 287 20.22 -26.57 3.69
C SER A 287 18.77 -26.40 4.07
N ALA A 288 18.04 -27.49 3.83
CA ALA A 288 16.65 -27.66 4.20
C ALA A 288 16.49 -27.30 5.69
N ILE A 289 15.68 -26.30 5.97
CA ILE A 289 14.94 -26.28 7.24
C ILE A 289 13.95 -27.43 7.10
N PRO A 290 13.94 -28.44 7.98
CA PRO A 290 12.85 -29.40 7.97
C PRO A 290 11.55 -28.62 8.22
N LEU A 291 10.66 -28.64 7.23
CA LEU A 291 9.27 -28.24 7.37
C LEU A 291 8.67 -29.10 8.48
N ARG A 292 8.64 -28.60 9.72
CA ARG A 292 7.77 -29.20 10.73
C ARG A 292 6.35 -28.76 10.38
N ARG A 293 5.62 -29.69 9.77
CA ARG A 293 4.16 -29.74 9.84
C ARG A 293 3.77 -29.45 11.30
N LEU A 294 3.17 -28.30 11.57
CA LEU A 294 2.41 -28.12 12.79
C LEU A 294 1.16 -28.98 12.59
N GLU A 295 1.22 -30.23 13.04
CA GLU A 295 0.02 -31.06 13.09
C GLU A 295 -1.02 -30.35 13.97
N PRO A 296 -2.29 -30.33 13.56
CA PRO A 296 -3.35 -29.84 14.43
C PRO A 296 -3.34 -30.67 15.73
N PRO A 297 -3.61 -30.06 16.90
CA PRO A 297 -3.70 -30.81 18.13
C PRO A 297 -4.77 -31.90 18.00
N ASP A 298 -4.42 -33.12 18.38
CA ASP A 298 -5.33 -34.26 18.48
C ASP A 298 -6.60 -33.85 19.23
N ARG A 299 -7.75 -34.19 18.64
CA ARG A 299 -9.04 -34.14 19.32
C ARG A 299 -9.07 -35.26 20.37
N GLY A 300 -8.75 -34.91 21.61
CA GLY A 300 -9.23 -35.62 22.80
C GLY A 300 -10.65 -35.21 23.14
#